data_AF-A0A0U3AGA9-F1
#
_entry.id   AF-A0A0U3AGA9-F1
#
_cell.length_a   1.000
_cell.length_b   1.000
_cell.length_c   1.000
_cell.angle_alpha   90.00
_cell.angle_beta   90.00
_cell.angle_gamma   90.00
#
_symmetry.space_group_name_H-M   'P 1'
#
loop_
_entity.id
_entity.type
_entity.pdbx_description
1 polymer ?
#
loop_
_entity_poly.entity_id
_entity_poly.type
_entity_poly.pdbx_seq_one_letter_code
_entity_poly.pdbx_strand_id
1 'polypeptide(L)'
;MNTTHRNRRRNKRSHRRGNIIVLSALLMVMMAAFVAFAVDLGSLYVARCELQRAADSAALSAAWDLVDENELKNATSVLSLESAARSSAVAFAARNKVLGCTPVVPVTDIKVGYLSDPTNPSSTMTFGSTNSPNAVRVSVKRTTVQNGPISFGFARVLGIFSEELEADATAALLP
;
A
#
# COMPACT_ATOMS: atom_id res chain seq x y z
N MET A 1 67.52 -47.10 47.44
CA MET A 1 66.49 -47.63 46.53
C MET A 1 65.33 -46.63 46.47
N ASN A 2 65.24 -45.93 45.35
CA ASN A 2 64.09 -45.27 44.70
C ASN A 2 63.19 -44.27 45.44
N THR A 3 63.42 -42.99 45.12
CA THR A 3 62.47 -41.87 45.27
C THR A 3 61.45 -41.89 44.12
N THR A 4 60.16 -42.02 44.44
CA THR A 4 59.08 -41.98 43.44
C THR A 4 58.57 -40.55 43.25
N HIS A 5 59.02 -39.87 42.19
CA HIS A 5 58.45 -38.60 41.73
C HIS A 5 57.05 -38.83 41.14
N ARG A 6 56.00 -38.41 41.86
CA ARG A 6 54.61 -38.48 41.40
C ARG A 6 54.31 -37.27 40.50
N ASN A 7 54.43 -37.47 39.19
CA ASN A 7 54.19 -36.44 38.17
C ASN A 7 52.67 -36.12 38.06
N ARG A 8 52.21 -35.08 38.78
CA ARG A 8 50.86 -34.53 38.65
C ARG A 8 50.72 -33.85 37.29
N ARG A 9 50.24 -34.59 36.29
CA ARG A 9 49.75 -34.01 35.02
C ARG A 9 48.55 -33.11 35.33
N ARG A 10 48.81 -31.80 35.44
CA ARG A 10 47.81 -30.75 35.60
C ARG A 10 46.98 -30.70 34.32
N ASN A 11 45.77 -31.26 34.37
CA ASN A 11 44.83 -31.26 33.27
C ASN A 11 44.44 -29.80 32.95
N LYS A 12 45.09 -29.19 31.97
CA LYS A 12 44.71 -27.87 31.44
C LYS A 12 43.37 -28.06 30.72
N ARG A 13 42.26 -27.90 31.46
CA ARG A 13 40.93 -27.72 30.85
C ARG A 13 41.06 -26.57 29.85
N SER A 14 40.98 -26.92 28.57
CA SER A 14 41.01 -26.00 27.44
C SER A 14 39.90 -24.97 27.62
N HIS A 15 40.28 -23.78 28.10
CA HIS A 15 39.41 -22.65 28.37
C HIS A 15 39.16 -21.86 27.08
N ARG A 16 38.55 -22.49 26.06
CA ARG A 16 38.30 -21.81 24.77
C ARG A 16 36.96 -22.21 24.17
N ARG A 17 35.85 -21.67 24.70
CA ARG A 17 34.52 -21.65 24.02
C ARG A 17 33.66 -20.40 24.30
N GLY A 18 34.22 -19.32 24.88
CA GLY A 18 33.45 -18.09 25.16
C GLY A 18 33.14 -17.26 23.91
N ASN A 19 34.04 -17.23 22.93
CA ASN A 19 33.91 -16.37 21.74
C ASN A 19 32.73 -16.75 20.84
N ILE A 20 32.39 -18.04 20.78
CA ILE A 20 31.26 -18.53 19.97
C ILE A 20 29.94 -18.00 20.53
N ILE A 21 29.81 -17.93 21.86
CA ILE A 21 28.61 -17.41 22.52
C ILE A 21 28.42 -15.94 22.14
N VAL A 22 29.48 -15.12 22.24
CA VAL A 22 29.44 -13.70 21.88
C VAL A 22 29.07 -13.51 20.40
N LEU A 23 29.72 -14.25 19.49
CA LEU A 23 29.42 -14.17 18.06
C LEU A 23 27.99 -14.61 17.76
N SER A 24 27.51 -15.70 18.36
CA SER A 24 26.16 -16.20 18.17
C SER A 24 25.11 -15.22 18.69
N ALA A 25 25.34 -14.57 19.83
CA ALA A 25 24.45 -13.54 20.37
C ALA A 25 24.35 -12.34 19.42
N LEU A 26 25.47 -11.86 18.90
CA LEU A 26 25.49 -10.77 17.91
C LEU A 26 24.76 -11.14 16.63
N LEU A 27 24.98 -12.35 16.10
CA LEU A 27 24.28 -12.82 14.90
C LEU A 27 22.78 -12.97 15.13
N MET A 28 22.34 -13.45 16.30
CA MET A 28 20.91 -13.52 16.63
C MET A 28 20.24 -12.15 16.63
N VAL A 29 20.90 -11.13 17.21
CA VAL A 29 20.40 -9.75 17.19
C VAL A 29 20.33 -9.22 15.75
N MET A 30 21.36 -9.47 14.95
CA MET A 30 21.37 -9.05 13.53
C MET A 30 20.28 -9.75 12.71
N MET A 31 20.07 -11.05 12.91
CA MET A 31 18.97 -11.78 12.25
C MET A 31 17.60 -11.26 12.68
N ALA A 32 17.40 -10.99 13.96
CA ALA A 32 16.15 -10.40 14.45
C ALA A 32 15.89 -9.02 13.81
N ALA A 33 16.93 -8.20 13.64
CA ALA A 33 16.82 -6.91 12.95
C ALA A 33 16.40 -7.07 11.47
N PHE A 34 16.96 -8.05 10.75
CA PHE A 34 16.54 -8.33 9.37
C PHE A 34 15.10 -8.85 9.26
N VAL A 35 14.67 -9.70 10.19
CA VAL A 35 13.28 -10.19 10.24
C VAL A 35 12.32 -9.03 10.49
N ALA A 36 12.63 -8.18 11.48
CA ALA A 36 11.88 -6.97 11.78
C ALA A 36 11.75 -6.06 10.54
N PHE A 37 12.87 -5.80 9.86
CA PHE A 37 12.89 -5.01 8.63
C PHE A 37 12.04 -5.64 7.51
N ALA A 38 12.15 -6.95 7.31
CA ALA A 38 11.37 -7.67 6.30
C ALA A 38 9.86 -7.62 6.56
N VAL A 39 9.43 -7.70 7.83
CA VAL A 39 8.02 -7.61 8.22
C VAL A 39 7.46 -6.22 7.93
N ASP A 40 8.16 -5.15 8.35
CA ASP A 40 7.70 -3.79 8.10
C ASP A 40 7.64 -3.49 6.61
N LEU A 41 8.67 -3.85 5.85
CA LEU A 41 8.70 -3.65 4.40
C LEU A 41 7.59 -4.45 3.70
N GLY A 42 7.37 -5.70 4.11
CA GLY A 42 6.28 -6.53 3.61
C GLY A 42 4.92 -5.89 3.83
N SER A 43 4.67 -5.36 5.04
CA SER A 43 3.40 -4.68 5.35
C SER A 43 3.18 -3.43 4.50
N LEU A 44 4.24 -2.68 4.20
CA LEU A 44 4.18 -1.48 3.35
C LEU A 44 3.83 -1.83 1.90
N TYR A 45 4.44 -2.89 1.35
CA TYR A 45 4.11 -3.36 0.00
C TYR A 45 2.68 -3.89 -0.11
N VAL A 46 2.22 -4.65 0.89
CA VAL A 46 0.82 -5.10 0.94
C VAL A 46 -0.13 -3.90 0.96
N ALA A 47 0.14 -2.89 1.79
CA ALA A 47 -0.66 -1.68 1.84
C ALA A 47 -0.71 -0.94 0.50
N ARG A 48 0.42 -0.83 -0.22
CA ARG A 48 0.45 -0.24 -1.56
C ARG A 48 -0.39 -1.02 -2.56
N CYS A 49 -0.28 -2.34 -2.59
CA CYS A 49 -1.07 -3.19 -3.48
C CYS A 49 -2.58 -3.10 -3.16
N GLU A 50 -2.96 -3.09 -1.89
CA GLU A 50 -4.36 -2.96 -1.48
C GLU A 50 -4.93 -1.57 -1.79
N LEU A 51 -4.14 -0.50 -1.61
CA LEU A 51 -4.51 0.85 -2.02
C LEU A 51 -4.76 0.94 -3.52
N GLN A 52 -3.85 0.39 -4.33
CA GLN A 52 -4.02 0.38 -5.78
C GLN A 52 -5.26 -0.41 -6.19
N ARG A 53 -5.50 -1.58 -5.60
CA ARG A 53 -6.72 -2.37 -5.85
C ARG A 53 -7.99 -1.59 -5.51
N ALA A 54 -7.99 -0.83 -4.42
CA ALA A 54 -9.11 0.03 -4.06
C ALA A 54 -9.32 1.12 -5.12
N ALA A 55 -8.26 1.82 -5.52
CA ALA A 55 -8.30 2.85 -6.55
C ALA A 55 -8.79 2.31 -7.90
N ASP A 56 -8.23 1.20 -8.37
CA ASP A 56 -8.58 0.56 -9.64
C ASP A 56 -10.04 0.14 -9.67
N SER A 57 -10.52 -0.52 -8.60
CA SER A 57 -11.91 -0.95 -8.51
C SER A 57 -12.88 0.24 -8.49
N ALA A 58 -12.52 1.32 -7.82
CA ALA A 58 -13.31 2.53 -7.74
C ALA A 58 -13.38 3.24 -9.09
N ALA A 59 -12.24 3.42 -9.76
CA ALA A 59 -12.16 4.03 -11.08
C ALA A 59 -12.96 3.21 -12.10
N LEU A 60 -12.80 1.89 -12.12
CA LEU A 60 -13.52 1.02 -13.04
C LEU A 60 -15.04 1.07 -12.79
N SER A 61 -15.49 0.95 -11.53
CA SER A 61 -16.93 1.04 -11.22
C SER A 61 -17.55 2.37 -11.63
N ALA A 62 -16.80 3.47 -11.46
CA ALA A 62 -17.26 4.79 -11.84
C ALA A 62 -17.32 4.98 -13.36
N ALA A 63 -16.33 4.46 -14.09
CA ALA A 63 -16.35 4.48 -15.56
C ALA A 63 -17.50 3.63 -16.13
N TRP A 64 -17.82 2.49 -15.50
CA TRP A 64 -18.97 1.67 -15.89
C TRP A 64 -20.29 2.42 -15.72
N ASP A 65 -20.48 3.14 -14.62
CA ASP A 65 -21.69 3.94 -14.41
C ASP A 65 -21.80 5.11 -15.39
N LEU A 66 -20.69 5.66 -15.89
CA LEU A 66 -20.74 6.63 -16.99
C LEU A 66 -21.37 6.05 -18.26
N VAL A 67 -21.11 4.77 -18.57
CA VAL A 67 -21.74 4.09 -19.73
C VAL A 67 -23.21 3.84 -19.47
N ASP A 68 -23.53 3.24 -18.31
CA ASP A 68 -24.90 2.83 -18.00
C ASP A 68 -25.84 4.03 -17.98
N GLU A 69 -25.41 5.15 -17.39
CA GLU A 69 -26.25 6.34 -17.34
C GLU A 69 -26.34 7.03 -18.73
N ASN A 70 -25.27 7.07 -19.52
CA ASN A 70 -25.25 7.73 -20.83
C ASN A 70 -26.03 6.95 -21.90
N GLU A 71 -25.78 5.63 -22.00
CA GLU A 71 -26.29 4.78 -23.07
C GLU A 71 -27.62 4.10 -22.71
N LEU A 72 -27.79 3.61 -21.46
CA LEU A 72 -28.97 2.82 -21.09
C LEU A 72 -30.09 3.65 -20.47
N LYS A 73 -29.76 4.73 -19.74
CA LYS A 73 -30.76 5.53 -18.99
C LYS A 73 -31.09 6.87 -19.63
N ASN A 74 -30.49 7.21 -20.78
CA ASN A 74 -30.61 8.53 -21.42
C ASN A 74 -30.39 9.66 -20.41
N ALA A 75 -29.23 9.67 -19.75
CA ALA A 75 -28.88 10.68 -18.76
C ALA A 75 -29.26 12.08 -19.26
N THR A 76 -30.13 12.76 -18.51
CA THR A 76 -30.65 14.08 -18.87
C THR A 76 -29.68 15.21 -18.54
N SER A 77 -28.60 14.92 -17.80
CA SER A 77 -27.58 15.92 -17.42
C SER A 77 -26.19 15.30 -17.14
N VAL A 78 -25.12 16.06 -17.38
CA VAL A 78 -23.75 15.69 -16.99
C VAL A 78 -23.62 15.57 -15.46
N LEU A 79 -24.39 16.35 -14.71
CA LEU A 79 -24.37 16.32 -13.24
C LEU A 79 -24.86 14.98 -12.67
N SER A 80 -25.89 14.37 -13.26
CA SER A 80 -26.38 13.05 -12.84
C SER A 80 -25.36 11.94 -13.14
N LEU A 81 -24.73 11.99 -14.32
CA LEU A 81 -23.63 11.10 -14.71
C LEU A 81 -22.48 11.14 -13.69
N GLU A 82 -21.98 12.34 -13.39
CA GLU A 82 -20.87 12.51 -12.46
C GLU A 82 -21.25 12.06 -11.04
N SER A 83 -22.49 12.34 -10.61
CA SER A 83 -22.97 11.95 -9.28
C SER A 83 -23.08 10.43 -9.13
N ALA A 84 -23.57 9.73 -10.14
CA ALA A 84 -23.64 8.27 -10.17
C ALA A 84 -22.23 7.66 -10.12
N ALA A 85 -21.35 8.10 -11.02
CA ALA A 85 -19.95 7.66 -11.08
C ALA A 85 -19.22 7.88 -9.74
N ARG A 86 -19.38 9.05 -9.11
CA ARG A 86 -18.80 9.34 -7.78
C ARG A 86 -19.35 8.42 -6.70
N SER A 87 -20.66 8.18 -6.69
CA SER A 87 -21.31 7.32 -5.68
C SER A 87 -20.81 5.88 -5.78
N SER A 88 -20.64 5.37 -7.01
CA SER A 88 -20.11 4.04 -7.26
C SER A 88 -18.64 3.90 -6.91
N ALA A 89 -17.80 4.88 -7.29
CA ALA A 89 -16.40 4.92 -6.86
C ALA A 89 -16.26 4.83 -5.33
N VAL A 90 -17.04 5.61 -4.57
CA VAL A 90 -17.03 5.56 -3.11
C VAL A 90 -17.43 4.16 -2.60
N ALA A 91 -18.47 3.57 -3.16
CA ALA A 91 -18.96 2.26 -2.75
C ALA A 91 -17.93 1.13 -3.02
N PHE A 92 -17.26 1.15 -4.16
CA PHE A 92 -16.27 0.14 -4.52
C PHE A 92 -14.93 0.34 -3.83
N ALA A 93 -14.50 1.59 -3.60
CA ALA A 93 -13.35 1.87 -2.74
C ALA A 93 -13.57 1.27 -1.34
N ALA A 94 -14.75 1.49 -0.74
CA ALA A 94 -15.07 0.98 0.59
C ALA A 94 -15.12 -0.56 0.68
N ARG A 95 -15.32 -1.27 -0.44
CA ARG A 95 -15.28 -2.75 -0.47
C ARG A 95 -13.86 -3.30 -0.45
N ASN A 96 -12.86 -2.49 -0.76
CA ASN A 96 -11.45 -2.89 -0.86
C ASN A 96 -10.66 -2.33 0.32
N LYS A 97 -10.55 -3.14 1.38
CA LYS A 97 -9.86 -2.75 2.61
C LYS A 97 -8.35 -2.66 2.39
N VAL A 98 -7.72 -1.73 3.11
CA VAL A 98 -6.28 -1.52 3.16
C VAL A 98 -5.81 -1.79 4.59
N LEU A 99 -5.05 -2.85 4.80
CA LEU A 99 -4.63 -3.37 6.09
C LEU A 99 -5.80 -3.50 7.09
N GLY A 100 -6.96 -3.93 6.59
CA GLY A 100 -8.18 -4.09 7.38
C GLY A 100 -8.99 -2.80 7.61
N CYS A 101 -8.46 -1.62 7.25
CA CYS A 101 -9.19 -0.35 7.29
C CYS A 101 -10.01 -0.16 6.00
N THR A 102 -11.23 0.34 6.14
CA THR A 102 -12.08 0.70 5.00
C THR A 102 -11.71 2.11 4.53
N PRO A 103 -11.20 2.30 3.30
CA PRO A 103 -10.81 3.61 2.83
C PRO A 103 -12.05 4.46 2.51
N VAL A 104 -12.06 5.68 3.03
CA VAL A 104 -13.01 6.74 2.68
C VAL A 104 -12.39 7.60 1.60
N VAL A 105 -13.09 7.73 0.47
CA VAL A 105 -12.68 8.54 -0.67
C VAL A 105 -13.60 9.76 -0.76
N PRO A 106 -13.13 10.96 -0.41
CA PRO A 106 -13.86 12.20 -0.62
C PRO A 106 -14.15 12.42 -2.10
N VAL A 107 -15.26 13.10 -2.38
CA VAL A 107 -15.64 13.44 -3.77
C VAL A 107 -14.57 14.29 -4.47
N THR A 108 -13.76 15.06 -3.74
CA THR A 108 -12.65 15.85 -4.28
C THR A 108 -11.52 15.01 -4.89
N ASP A 109 -11.38 13.75 -4.43
CA ASP A 109 -10.40 12.80 -4.95
C ASP A 109 -10.95 11.97 -6.13
N ILE A 110 -12.22 12.17 -6.49
CA ILE A 110 -12.88 11.53 -7.63
C ILE A 110 -13.11 12.59 -8.70
N LYS A 111 -12.32 12.51 -9.76
CA LYS A 111 -12.36 13.47 -10.85
C LYS A 111 -12.89 12.81 -12.10
N VAL A 112 -14.07 13.26 -12.54
CA VAL A 112 -14.69 12.87 -13.79
C VAL A 112 -14.22 13.84 -14.87
N GLY A 113 -13.95 13.33 -16.08
CA GLY A 113 -13.48 14.15 -17.17
C GLY A 113 -13.51 13.43 -18.51
N TYR A 114 -12.81 14.04 -19.46
CA TYR A 114 -12.65 13.54 -20.81
C TYR A 114 -11.18 13.24 -21.12
N LEU A 115 -10.94 12.09 -21.72
CA LEU A 115 -9.65 11.63 -22.19
C LEU A 115 -9.72 11.45 -23.70
N SER A 116 -8.95 12.26 -24.45
CA SER A 116 -8.99 12.30 -25.92
C SER A 116 -8.47 11.03 -26.58
N ASP A 117 -7.49 10.39 -25.95
CA ASP A 117 -6.93 9.11 -26.38
C ASP A 117 -6.75 8.22 -25.15
N PRO A 118 -7.69 7.29 -24.90
CA PRO A 118 -7.60 6.36 -23.78
C PRO A 118 -6.55 5.27 -23.95
N THR A 119 -6.03 5.08 -25.17
CA THR A 119 -5.01 4.06 -25.46
C THR A 119 -3.59 4.55 -25.19
N ASN A 120 -3.41 5.86 -25.11
CA ASN A 120 -2.14 6.49 -24.80
C ASN A 120 -2.02 6.78 -23.29
N PRO A 121 -1.11 6.12 -22.55
CA PRO A 121 -0.94 6.33 -21.10
C PRO A 121 -0.43 7.73 -20.74
N SER A 122 0.12 8.48 -21.71
CA SER A 122 0.58 9.86 -21.53
C SER A 122 -0.51 10.90 -21.84
N SER A 123 -1.70 10.46 -22.24
CA SER A 123 -2.83 11.32 -22.57
C SER A 123 -3.30 12.10 -21.33
N THR A 124 -3.53 13.40 -21.49
CA THR A 124 -3.95 14.24 -20.37
C THR A 124 -5.47 14.25 -20.26
N MET A 125 -5.98 13.97 -19.06
CA MET A 125 -7.41 14.07 -18.80
C MET A 125 -7.83 15.53 -18.64
N THR A 126 -8.85 15.94 -19.36
CA THR A 126 -9.45 17.26 -19.26
C THR A 126 -10.60 17.21 -18.26
N PHE A 127 -10.56 18.08 -17.27
CA PHE A 127 -11.58 18.18 -16.22
C PHE A 127 -12.46 19.41 -16.43
N GLY A 128 -13.72 19.33 -16.02
CA GLY A 128 -14.71 20.40 -16.18
C GLY A 128 -15.94 19.90 -16.93
N SER A 129 -16.90 20.81 -17.17
CA SER A 129 -18.18 20.56 -17.84
C SER A 129 -17.99 20.20 -19.32
N THR A 130 -17.40 19.03 -19.54
CA THR A 130 -17.38 18.34 -20.82
C THR A 130 -18.75 17.70 -20.98
N ASN A 131 -19.42 17.95 -22.10
CA ASN A 131 -20.77 17.43 -22.34
C ASN A 131 -20.82 15.90 -22.51
N SER A 132 -19.65 15.24 -22.51
CA SER A 132 -19.49 13.81 -22.73
C SER A 132 -18.26 13.31 -21.97
N PRO A 133 -18.31 13.20 -20.64
CA PRO A 133 -17.22 12.62 -19.88
C PRO A 133 -17.07 11.13 -20.26
N ASN A 134 -15.85 10.70 -20.52
CA ASN A 134 -15.54 9.30 -20.87
C ASN A 134 -14.53 8.67 -19.90
N ALA A 135 -14.05 9.39 -18.89
CA ALA A 135 -13.02 8.90 -18.00
C ALA A 135 -13.22 9.37 -16.56
N VAL A 136 -12.82 8.52 -15.62
CA VAL A 136 -12.81 8.81 -14.18
C VAL A 136 -11.47 8.47 -13.60
N ARG A 137 -10.89 9.44 -12.87
CA ARG A 137 -9.71 9.25 -12.04
C ARG A 137 -10.10 9.26 -10.58
N VAL A 138 -9.65 8.26 -9.84
CA VAL A 138 -9.87 8.14 -8.40
C VAL A 138 -8.51 8.09 -7.70
N SER A 139 -8.36 8.91 -6.67
CA SER A 139 -7.24 8.83 -5.73
C SER A 139 -7.70 8.24 -4.40
N VAL A 140 -6.97 7.25 -3.90
CA VAL A 140 -7.18 6.66 -2.57
C VAL A 140 -5.95 6.93 -1.72
N LYS A 141 -6.16 7.62 -0.60
CA LYS A 141 -5.09 8.14 0.26
C LYS A 141 -5.15 7.56 1.66
N ARG A 142 -3.98 7.27 2.24
CA ARG A 142 -3.73 6.91 3.64
C ARG A 142 -2.71 7.91 4.18
N THR A 143 -3.22 9.05 4.65
CA THR A 143 -2.45 10.17 5.20
C THR A 143 -2.87 10.44 6.64
N THR A 144 -2.16 11.34 7.30
CA THR A 144 -2.53 11.87 8.63
C THR A 144 -3.92 12.51 8.66
N VAL A 145 -4.38 13.06 7.53
CA VAL A 145 -5.68 13.74 7.41
C VAL A 145 -6.77 12.80 6.89
N GLN A 146 -6.41 11.77 6.13
CA GLN A 146 -7.37 10.90 5.43
C GLN A 146 -7.01 9.42 5.59
N ASN A 147 -7.94 8.63 6.12
CA ASN A 147 -7.82 7.18 6.33
C ASN A 147 -6.69 6.70 7.27
N GLY A 148 -5.88 7.61 7.82
CA GLY A 148 -4.78 7.29 8.74
C GLY A 148 -3.55 6.72 8.01
N PRO A 149 -2.32 7.12 8.39
CA PRO A 149 -1.10 6.64 7.73
C PRO A 149 -0.81 5.18 8.09
N ILE A 150 0.06 4.53 7.31
CA ILE A 150 0.50 3.16 7.61
C ILE A 150 1.45 3.22 8.80
N SER A 151 1.05 2.65 9.94
CA SER A 151 1.93 2.56 11.11
C SER A 151 2.92 1.41 10.95
N PHE A 152 4.20 1.66 11.24
CA PHE A 152 5.21 0.62 11.25
C PHE A 152 5.21 -0.15 12.58
N GLY A 153 5.65 -1.40 12.55
CA GLY A 153 5.83 -2.22 13.75
C GLY A 153 7.19 -1.97 14.39
N PHE A 154 8.25 -2.45 13.74
CA PHE A 154 9.59 -2.49 14.30
C PHE A 154 10.43 -1.23 13.99
N ALA A 155 10.19 -0.56 12.86
CA ALA A 155 10.88 0.67 12.45
C ALA A 155 10.71 1.82 13.46
N ARG A 156 9.71 1.72 14.34
CA ARG A 156 9.49 2.63 15.47
C ARG A 156 10.69 2.70 16.41
N VAL A 157 11.47 1.62 16.54
CA VAL A 157 12.71 1.59 17.35
C VAL A 157 13.77 2.54 16.77
N LEU A 158 13.73 2.79 15.46
CA LEU A 158 14.60 3.73 14.75
C LEU A 158 13.99 5.15 14.66
N GLY A 159 12.86 5.41 15.33
CA GLY A 159 12.16 6.69 15.27
C GLY A 159 11.27 6.89 14.05
N ILE A 160 11.03 5.85 13.25
CA ILE A 160 10.15 5.91 12.07
C ILE A 160 8.81 5.29 12.45
N PHE A 161 7.77 6.12 12.59
CA PHE A 161 6.50 5.68 13.19
C PHE A 161 5.43 5.30 12.16
N SER A 162 5.40 5.99 11.03
CA SER A 162 4.39 5.77 10.00
C SER A 162 4.83 6.34 8.65
N GLU A 163 4.17 5.89 7.59
CA GLU A 163 4.34 6.41 6.23
C GLU A 163 2.98 6.76 5.63
N GLU A 164 2.91 7.87 4.91
CA GLU A 164 1.73 8.24 4.12
C GLU A 164 1.80 7.60 2.74
N LEU A 165 0.67 7.08 2.26
CA LEU A 165 0.58 6.43 0.96
C LEU A 165 -0.62 6.95 0.17
N GLU A 166 -0.44 7.03 -1.15
CA GLU A 166 -1.49 7.36 -2.10
C GLU A 166 -1.40 6.42 -3.29
N ALA A 167 -2.56 6.07 -3.86
CA ALA A 167 -2.68 5.36 -5.12
C ALA A 167 -3.69 6.10 -6.01
N ASP A 168 -3.31 6.32 -7.26
CA ASP A 168 -4.16 6.88 -8.30
C ASP A 168 -4.54 5.76 -9.29
N ALA A 169 -5.78 5.78 -9.75
CA ALA A 169 -6.24 4.94 -10.85
C ALA A 169 -7.11 5.76 -11.79
N THR A 170 -7.00 5.51 -13.10
CA THR A 170 -7.84 6.12 -14.13
C THR A 170 -8.45 5.03 -14.98
N ALA A 171 -9.76 5.07 -15.14
CA ALA A 171 -10.50 4.22 -16.06
C ALA A 171 -11.20 5.09 -17.10
N ALA A 172 -11.16 4.68 -18.35
CA ALA A 172 -11.74 5.40 -19.46
C ALA A 172 -12.47 4.45 -20.40
N LEU A 173 -13.49 4.97 -21.05
CA LEU A 173 -14.27 4.29 -22.07
C LEU A 173 -13.52 4.35 -23.38
N LEU A 174 -13.33 3.17 -23.98
CA LEU A 174 -12.78 3.06 -25.31
C LEU A 174 -13.90 3.31 -26.33
N PRO A 175 -13.66 4.17 -27.34
CA PRO A 175 -14.59 4.39 -28.43
C PRO A 175 -14.73 3.18 -29.35
#